data_AF-U3JCD1-F1
#
_entry.id   AF-U3JCD1-F1
#
_cell.length_a   1.000
_cell.length_b   1.000
_cell.length_c   1.000
_cell.angle_alpha   90.00
_cell.angle_beta   90.00
_cell.angle_gamma   90.00
#
_symmetry.space_group_name_H-M   'P 1'
#
loop_
_entity.id
_entity.type
_entity.pdbx_description
1 polymer ?
#
loop_
_entity_poly.entity_id
_entity_poly.type
_entity_poly.pdbx_seq_one_letter_code
_entity_poly.pdbx_strand_id
1 'polypeptide(L)'
;MLQLCFPRLDCNVSKGLGHLLKSPFSVHPKTGRISVPLDLQRLDQFDPFAVPTITSLCQELDAADSDGEQEDGGATEPKRRARDYKKTSLAPYVRVFEQFVEGMENARRGERIRQSDLQGDF
;
A
#
# COMPACT_ATOMS: atom_id res chain seq x y z
N MET A 1 -0.39 32.80 -11.73
CA MET A 1 -0.89 31.62 -10.96
C MET A 1 -0.17 30.34 -11.36
N LEU A 2 -0.06 29.99 -12.65
CA LEU A 2 0.56 28.72 -13.08
C LEU A 2 2.01 28.53 -12.59
N GLN A 3 2.86 29.54 -12.69
CA GLN A 3 4.25 29.43 -12.22
C GLN A 3 4.38 29.07 -10.73
N LEU A 4 3.38 29.42 -9.91
CA LEU A 4 3.38 29.19 -8.46
C LEU A 4 2.69 27.89 -8.07
N CYS A 5 1.60 27.51 -8.76
CA CYS A 5 0.71 26.44 -8.34
C CYS A 5 0.73 25.21 -9.26
N PHE A 6 1.22 25.32 -10.50
CA PHE A 6 1.27 24.19 -11.42
C PHE A 6 2.39 23.22 -11.02
N PRO A 7 2.15 21.89 -11.03
CA PRO A 7 3.16 20.91 -10.63
C PRO A 7 4.39 20.97 -11.53
N ARG A 8 5.57 20.99 -10.91
CA ARG A 8 6.85 20.85 -11.62
C ARG A 8 7.13 19.38 -11.80
N LEU A 9 7.10 18.91 -13.04
CA LEU A 9 7.33 17.51 -13.37
C LEU A 9 8.81 17.24 -13.59
N ASP A 10 9.36 16.25 -12.89
CA ASP A 10 10.64 15.67 -13.28
C ASP A 10 10.43 14.83 -14.53
N CYS A 11 10.58 15.45 -15.69
CA CYS A 11 10.28 14.81 -16.97
C CYS A 11 11.11 13.55 -17.26
N ASN A 12 12.27 13.38 -16.63
CA ASN A 12 13.14 12.25 -16.93
C ASN A 12 12.63 10.93 -16.32
N VAL A 13 11.76 11.00 -15.30
CA VAL A 13 11.14 9.80 -14.71
C VAL A 13 10.07 9.18 -15.62
N SER A 14 9.58 9.94 -16.62
CA SER A 14 8.47 9.51 -17.49
C SER A 14 8.87 9.25 -18.95
N LYS A 15 10.08 9.63 -19.38
CA LYS A 15 10.51 9.52 -20.79
C LYS A 15 10.99 8.13 -21.19
N GLY A 16 11.65 7.41 -20.29
CA GLY A 16 12.32 6.16 -20.58
C GLY A 16 11.68 4.96 -19.88
N LEU A 17 11.56 3.83 -20.59
CA LEU A 17 11.00 2.59 -20.03
C LEU A 17 11.89 1.91 -18.98
N GLY A 18 13.19 2.23 -18.96
CA GLY A 18 14.17 1.64 -18.02
C GLY A 18 14.33 2.40 -16.70
N HIS A 19 13.50 3.40 -16.42
CA HIS A 19 13.61 4.20 -15.21
C HIS A 19 13.20 3.38 -13.97
N LEU A 20 14.04 3.38 -12.94
CA LEU A 20 13.76 2.71 -11.67
C LEU A 20 13.08 3.69 -10.71
N LEU A 21 11.87 3.36 -10.27
CA LEU A 21 11.14 4.12 -9.27
C LEU A 21 11.08 3.36 -7.94
N LYS A 22 10.90 4.10 -6.86
CA LYS A 22 10.72 3.51 -5.52
C LYS A 22 9.48 2.62 -5.50
N SER A 23 9.62 1.42 -4.91
CA SER A 23 8.48 0.52 -4.69
C SER A 23 7.50 1.12 -3.67
N PRO A 24 6.18 0.94 -3.85
CA PRO A 24 5.20 1.16 -2.79
C PRO A 24 5.57 0.39 -1.52
N PHE A 25 5.21 0.93 -0.36
CA PHE A 25 5.51 0.41 0.97
C PHE A 25 7.00 0.33 1.35
N SER A 26 7.91 0.87 0.52
CA SER A 26 9.32 0.99 0.89
C SER A 26 9.52 1.96 2.06
N VAL A 27 10.43 1.62 2.96
CA VAL A 27 10.88 2.50 4.05
C VAL A 27 11.81 3.57 3.50
N HIS A 28 11.54 4.84 3.79
CA HIS A 28 12.46 5.91 3.44
C HIS A 28 13.64 5.96 4.43
N PRO A 29 14.90 5.84 3.97
CA PRO A 29 16.04 5.55 4.85
C PRO A 29 16.33 6.66 5.87
N LYS A 30 16.07 7.93 5.52
CA LYS A 30 16.36 9.06 6.42
C LYS A 30 15.24 9.38 7.41
N THR A 31 14.00 9.01 7.09
CA THR A 31 12.82 9.41 7.88
C THR A 31 12.14 8.24 8.56
N GLY A 32 12.46 7.00 8.17
CA GLY A 32 11.79 5.79 8.62
C GLY A 32 10.34 5.68 8.14
N ARG A 33 9.78 6.68 7.46
CA ARG A 33 8.38 6.70 6.99
C ARG A 33 8.16 5.69 5.88
N ILE A 34 7.00 5.05 5.90
CA ILE A 34 6.57 4.12 4.86
C ILE A 34 6.06 4.90 3.64
N SER A 35 6.42 4.46 2.43
CA SER A 35 5.90 5.05 1.18
C SER A 35 4.49 4.52 0.91
N VAL A 36 3.49 5.12 1.54
CA VAL A 36 2.09 4.67 1.52
C VAL A 36 1.32 5.15 0.27
N PRO A 37 0.34 4.37 -0.22
CA PRO A 37 -0.64 4.83 -1.20
C PRO A 37 -1.47 6.00 -0.67
N LEU A 38 -1.91 6.89 -1.57
CA LEU A 38 -2.74 8.05 -1.25
C LEU A 38 -4.21 7.77 -1.62
N ASP A 39 -5.12 8.08 -0.70
CA ASP A 39 -6.55 8.06 -0.97
C ASP A 39 -6.97 9.34 -1.70
N LEU A 40 -7.38 9.20 -2.96
CA LEU A 40 -7.79 10.34 -3.80
C LEU A 40 -9.09 10.99 -3.31
N GLN A 41 -9.95 10.28 -2.58
CA GLN A 41 -11.21 10.83 -2.06
C GLN A 41 -10.98 11.73 -0.83
N ARG A 42 -9.83 11.60 -0.18
CA ARG A 42 -9.47 12.31 1.06
C ARG A 42 -8.09 12.98 0.95
N LEU A 43 -7.67 13.33 -0.26
CA LEU A 43 -6.33 13.83 -0.54
C LEU A 43 -6.01 15.12 0.23
N ASP A 44 -6.99 16.02 0.38
CA ASP A 44 -6.82 17.28 1.14
C ASP A 44 -6.56 17.07 2.64
N GLN A 45 -6.87 15.87 3.15
CA GLN A 45 -6.65 15.49 4.55
C GLN A 45 -5.32 14.76 4.75
N PHE A 46 -4.57 14.50 3.67
CA PHE A 46 -3.30 13.78 3.76
C PHE A 46 -2.23 14.63 4.42
N ASP A 47 -1.72 14.15 5.56
CA ASP A 47 -0.59 14.76 6.26
C ASP A 47 0.67 13.89 6.11
N PRO A 48 1.72 14.36 5.41
CA PRO A 48 2.97 13.63 5.25
C PRO A 48 3.72 13.40 6.57
N PHE A 49 3.44 14.17 7.62
CA PHE A 49 4.09 14.03 8.92
C PHE A 49 3.45 12.94 9.79
N ALA A 50 2.17 12.65 9.57
CA ALA A 50 1.40 11.61 10.25
C ALA A 50 1.57 10.20 9.65
N VAL A 51 2.28 10.06 8.52
CA VAL A 51 2.57 8.76 7.90
C VAL A 51 3.39 7.88 8.86
N PRO A 52 3.00 6.60 9.07
CA PRO A 52 3.65 5.73 10.03
C PRO A 52 5.12 5.48 9.68
N THR A 53 5.92 5.32 10.72
CA THR A 53 7.34 4.96 10.61
C THR A 53 7.52 3.47 10.83
N ILE A 54 8.59 2.89 10.29
CA ILE A 54 8.92 1.48 10.55
C ILE A 54 9.02 1.19 12.05
N THR A 55 9.62 2.10 12.83
CA THR A 55 9.77 1.94 14.28
C THR A 55 8.43 1.95 15.00
N SER A 56 7.51 2.87 14.65
CA SER A 56 6.18 2.91 15.26
C SER A 56 5.37 1.65 14.92
N LEU A 57 5.48 1.15 13.69
CA LEU A 57 4.80 -0.08 13.28
C LEU A 57 5.33 -1.30 14.04
N CYS A 58 6.63 -1.41 14.25
CA CYS A 58 7.19 -2.49 15.08
C CYS A 58 6.67 -2.43 16.52
N GLN A 59 6.63 -1.23 17.12
CA GLN A 59 6.09 -1.04 18.47
C GLN A 59 4.62 -1.42 18.58
N GLU A 60 3.80 -1.06 17.59
CA GLU A 60 2.39 -1.43 17.54
C GLU A 60 2.20 -2.95 17.43
N LEU A 61 3.06 -3.64 16.67
CA LEU A 61 3.04 -5.10 16.56
C LEU A 61 3.41 -5.78 17.89
N ASP A 62 4.51 -5.35 18.51
CA ASP A 62 4.98 -5.91 19.77
C ASP A 62 3.92 -5.74 20.88
N ALA A 63 3.28 -4.57 20.94
CA ALA A 63 2.19 -4.31 21.88
C ALA A 63 0.96 -5.21 21.60
N ALA A 64 0.59 -5.34 20.32
CA ALA A 64 -0.59 -6.11 19.92
C ALA A 64 -0.42 -7.64 20.03
N ASP A 65 0.81 -8.11 20.20
CA ASP A 65 1.12 -9.51 20.54
C ASP A 65 1.12 -9.71 22.07
N SER A 66 1.59 -8.74 22.85
CA SER A 66 1.56 -8.80 24.32
C SER A 66 0.15 -8.83 24.92
N ASP A 67 -0.83 -8.19 24.27
CA ASP A 67 -2.25 -8.25 24.67
C ASP A 67 -2.92 -9.60 24.35
N GLY A 68 -2.26 -10.47 23.56
CA GLY A 68 -2.77 -11.78 23.13
C GLY A 68 -2.30 -12.95 24.00
N GLU A 69 -1.45 -12.73 25.00
CA GLU A 69 -0.85 -13.79 25.85
C GLU A 69 -1.69 -14.17 27.09
N GLN A 70 -2.94 -13.70 27.19
CA GLN A 70 -3.91 -14.19 28.19
C GLN A 70 -4.85 -15.27 27.63
N GLU A 71 -4.46 -16.08 26.67
CA GLU A 71 -5.18 -17.35 26.41
C GLU A 71 -4.27 -18.38 25.73
N ASP A 72 -3.90 -19.38 26.55
CA ASP A 72 -3.41 -20.72 26.22
C ASP A 72 -1.89 -20.95 26.07
N GLY A 73 -1.34 -21.57 27.12
CA GLY A 73 -0.01 -22.14 27.15
C GLY A 73 0.05 -23.44 26.36
N GLY A 74 0.72 -23.41 25.21
CA GLY A 74 1.03 -24.62 24.45
C GLY A 74 1.98 -24.33 23.30
N ALA A 75 3.22 -24.80 23.42
CA ALA A 75 4.22 -24.72 22.37
C ALA A 75 3.74 -25.41 21.08
N THR A 76 3.51 -24.68 19.98
CA THR A 76 3.46 -25.27 18.62
C THR A 76 3.50 -24.21 17.50
N GLU A 77 4.61 -24.17 16.75
CA GLU A 77 4.77 -23.63 15.37
C GLU A 77 4.47 -22.14 15.10
N PRO A 78 5.18 -21.47 14.16
CA PRO A 78 4.85 -20.11 13.75
C PRO A 78 3.55 -20.12 12.95
N LYS A 79 2.40 -20.13 13.65
CA LYS A 79 1.07 -19.92 13.08
C LYS A 79 1.01 -18.52 12.46
N ARG A 80 1.48 -18.44 11.21
CA ARG A 80 1.25 -17.38 10.22
C ARG A 80 1.05 -15.99 10.82
N ARG A 81 2.16 -15.27 11.03
CA ARG A 81 2.29 -13.79 11.12
C ARG A 81 1.65 -13.01 9.95
N ALA A 82 0.86 -13.67 9.11
CA ALA A 82 0.44 -13.22 7.79
C ALA A 82 -0.60 -12.08 7.82
N ARG A 83 -1.08 -11.65 9.00
CA ARG A 83 -2.10 -10.59 9.11
C ARG A 83 -1.84 -9.59 10.24
N ASP A 84 -0.64 -9.55 10.81
CA ASP A 84 -0.36 -8.72 11.99
C ASP A 84 -0.39 -7.23 11.65
N TYR A 85 -0.08 -6.85 10.40
CA TYR A 85 -0.21 -5.47 9.94
C TYR A 85 -1.64 -4.91 10.06
N LYS A 86 -2.67 -5.77 10.15
CA LYS A 86 -4.06 -5.30 10.32
C LYS A 86 -4.29 -4.68 11.70
N LYS A 87 -3.43 -4.99 12.67
CA LYS A 87 -3.45 -4.41 14.01
C LYS A 87 -2.65 -3.10 14.09
N THR A 88 -2.03 -2.66 13.00
CA THR A 88 -1.15 -1.48 12.97
C THR A 88 -1.79 -0.33 12.19
N SER A 89 -1.22 0.85 12.36
CA SER A 89 -1.51 2.08 11.61
C SER A 89 -1.21 1.95 10.11
N LEU A 90 -0.59 0.86 9.65
CA LEU A 90 -0.40 0.57 8.23
C LEU A 90 -1.69 0.06 7.55
N ALA A 91 -2.61 -0.55 8.31
CA ALA A 91 -3.78 -1.22 7.77
C ALA A 91 -4.65 -0.36 6.83
N PRO A 92 -4.96 0.93 7.15
CA PRO A 92 -5.78 1.77 6.27
C PRO A 92 -5.13 1.98 4.88
N TYR A 93 -3.81 2.12 4.84
CA TYR A 93 -3.06 2.32 3.59
C TYR A 93 -3.02 1.06 2.73
N VAL A 94 -2.96 -0.12 3.37
CA VAL A 94 -3.08 -1.40 2.65
C VAL A 94 -4.46 -1.54 2.03
N ARG A 95 -5.53 -1.14 2.73
CA ARG A 95 -6.89 -1.18 2.16
C ARG A 95 -7.03 -0.30 0.90
N VAL A 96 -6.42 0.89 0.88
CA VAL A 96 -6.38 1.74 -0.32
C VAL A 96 -5.70 1.01 -1.49
N PHE A 97 -4.62 0.28 -1.21
CA PHE A 97 -3.93 -0.52 -2.23
C PHE A 97 -4.74 -1.72 -2.71
N GLU A 98 -5.40 -2.44 -1.79
CA GLU A 98 -6.29 -3.58 -2.11
C GLU A 98 -7.39 -3.13 -3.08
N GLN A 99 -8.06 -2.01 -2.80
CA GLN A 99 -9.08 -1.43 -3.68
C GLN A 99 -8.53 -1.10 -5.09
N PHE A 100 -7.31 -0.55 -5.15
CA PHE A 100 -6.65 -0.28 -6.43
C PHE A 100 -6.38 -1.57 -7.23
N VAL A 101 -5.86 -2.60 -6.57
CA VAL A 101 -5.57 -3.90 -7.22
C VAL A 101 -6.86 -4.58 -7.68
N GLU A 102 -7.91 -4.61 -6.86
CA GLU A 102 -9.23 -5.12 -7.22
C GLU A 102 -9.80 -4.39 -8.46
N GLY A 103 -9.64 -3.07 -8.52
CA GLY A 103 -10.01 -2.27 -9.70
C GLY A 103 -9.27 -2.70 -10.96
N MET A 104 -7.96 -2.94 -10.87
CA MET A 104 -7.15 -3.43 -11.99
C MET A 104 -7.57 -4.83 -12.44
N GLU A 105 -7.85 -5.74 -11.50
CA GLU A 105 -8.29 -7.10 -11.79
C GLU A 105 -9.63 -7.12 -12.53
N ASN A 106 -10.60 -6.33 -12.05
CA ASN A 106 -11.91 -6.20 -12.69
C ASN A 106 -11.80 -5.63 -14.12
N ALA A 107 -10.96 -4.61 -14.32
CA ALA A 107 -10.72 -4.04 -15.64
C ALA A 107 -10.10 -5.07 -16.61
N ARG A 108 -9.10 -5.84 -16.16
CA ARG A 108 -8.46 -6.89 -16.97
C ARG A 108 -9.43 -8.02 -17.30
N ARG A 109 -10.26 -8.43 -16.35
CA ARG A 109 -11.29 -9.46 -16.58
C ARG A 109 -12.30 -9.00 -17.63
N GLY A 110 -12.75 -7.75 -17.56
CA GLY A 110 -13.66 -7.18 -18.55
C GLY A 110 -13.06 -7.14 -19.96
N GLU A 111 -11.78 -6.77 -20.07
CA GLU A 111 -11.08 -6.77 -21.37
C GLU A 111 -10.96 -8.19 -21.95
N ARG A 112 -10.64 -9.18 -21.10
CA ARG A 112 -10.49 -10.57 -21.54
C ARG A 112 -11.80 -11.17 -22.06
N ILE A 113 -12.92 -10.85 -21.41
CA ILE A 113 -14.26 -11.29 -21.85
C ILE A 113 -14.58 -10.66 -23.21
N ARG A 114 -14.37 -9.34 -23.37
CA ARG A 114 -14.57 -8.66 -24.67
C ARG A 114 -13.74 -9.26 -25.78
N GLN A 115 -12.49 -9.63 -25.49
CA GLN A 115 -11.60 -10.28 -26.48
C GLN A 115 -12.10 -11.68 -26.86
N SER A 116 -12.56 -12.49 -25.90
CA SER A 116 -13.16 -13.81 -26.16
C SER A 116 -14.46 -13.72 -26.97
N ASP A 117 -15.34 -12.77 -26.64
CA ASP A 117 -16.58 -12.52 -27.40
C ASP A 117 -16.28 -12.12 -28.86
N LEU A 118 -15.23 -11.32 -29.09
CA LEU A 118 -14.77 -10.92 -30.43
C LEU A 118 -14.14 -12.07 -31.22
N GLN A 119 -13.49 -13.01 -30.53
CA GLN A 119 -12.82 -14.16 -31.15
C GLN A 119 -13.81 -15.31 -31.45
N GLY A 120 -15.02 -15.27 -30.88
CA GLY A 120 -16.04 -16.31 -31.06
C GLY A 120 -15.77 -17.59 -30.28
N ASP A 121 -14.80 -17.56 -29.36
CA ASP A 121 -14.48 -18.66 -28.45
C ASP A 121 -15.46 -18.59 -27.27
N PHE A 122 -16.60 -19.26 -27.39
CA PHE A 122 -17.57 -19.49 -26.31
C PHE A 122 -17.26 -20.76 -25.54
#